data_AF-A0A921SS46-F1
#
_entry.id   AF-A0A921SS46-F1
#
_cell.length_a   1.000
_cell.length_b   1.000
_cell.length_c   1.000
_cell.angle_alpha   90.00
_cell.angle_beta   90.00
_cell.angle_gamma   90.00
#
_symmetry.space_group_name_H-M   'P 1'
#
loop_
_entity.id
_entity.type
_entity.pdbx_description
1 polymer ?
#
loop_
_entity_poly.entity_id
_entity_poly.type
_entity_poly.pdbx_seq_one_letter_code
_entity_poly.pdbx_strand_id
1 'polypeptide(L)' 'MTNQEAYLSDLNDLRKEIDYLLSLVPVGNSKKALQAKEQAEEVAGRARATIDCMKNDYIIVDC' A
#
# COMPACT_ATOMS: atom_id res chain seq x y z
N MET A 1 -16.39 -17.59 -2.86
CA MET A 1 -15.95 -16.23 -2.49
C MET A 1 -17.08 -15.53 -1.80
N THR A 2 -16.94 -15.32 -0.51
CA THR A 2 -17.76 -14.37 0.23
C THR A 2 -17.35 -12.94 -0.16
N ASN A 3 -18.20 -11.95 0.14
CA ASN A 3 -17.84 -10.54 -0.06
C ASN A 3 -16.58 -10.15 0.74
N GLN A 4 -16.35 -10.80 1.89
CA GLN A 4 -15.17 -10.60 2.72
C GLN A 4 -13.90 -11.15 2.07
N GLU A 5 -13.94 -12.37 1.51
CA GLU A 5 -12.79 -12.95 0.83
C GLU A 5 -12.38 -12.13 -0.40
N ALA A 6 -13.36 -11.65 -1.17
CA ALA A 6 -13.12 -10.76 -2.30
C ALA A 6 -12.48 -9.44 -1.84
N TYR A 7 -13.04 -8.80 -0.81
CA TYR A 7 -12.50 -7.57 -0.24
C TYR A 7 -11.05 -7.72 0.26
N LEU A 8 -10.75 -8.79 1.00
CA LEU A 8 -9.38 -9.04 1.48
C LEU A 8 -8.42 -9.34 0.32
N SER A 9 -8.89 -9.99 -0.75
CA SER A 9 -8.10 -10.19 -1.97
C SER A 9 -7.78 -8.84 -2.64
N ASP A 10 -8.77 -7.98 -2.81
CA ASP A 10 -8.59 -6.65 -3.42
C ASP A 10 -7.58 -5.81 -2.62
N LEU A 11 -7.66 -5.84 -1.29
CA LEU A 11 -6.68 -5.16 -0.42
C LEU A 11 -5.26 -5.72 -0.56
N ASN A 12 -5.11 -7.03 -0.77
CA ASN A 12 -3.81 -7.64 -1.02
C ASN A 12 -3.25 -7.22 -2.36
N ASP A 13 -4.08 -7.17 -3.40
CA ASP A 13 -3.66 -6.79 -4.74
C ASP A 13 -3.28 -5.31 -4.80
N LEU A 14 -4.06 -4.43 -4.17
CA LEU A 14 -3.70 -3.01 -3.99
C LEU A 14 -2.34 -2.83 -3.31
N ARG A 15 -2.04 -3.63 -2.29
CA ARG A 15 -0.72 -3.58 -1.62
C ARG A 15 0.41 -3.97 -2.57
N LYS A 16 0.23 -5.03 -3.36
CA LYS A 16 1.22 -5.45 -4.38
C LYS A 16 1.42 -4.38 -5.45
N GLU A 17 0.35 -3.74 -5.90
CA GLU A 17 0.41 -2.67 -6.89
C GLU A 17 1.17 -1.44 -6.36
N ILE A 18 0.94 -1.05 -5.10
CA ILE A 18 1.71 0.02 -4.44
C ILE A 18 3.21 -0.33 -4.42
N ASP A 19 3.55 -1.57 -4.05
CA ASP A 19 4.93 -2.03 -3.98
C ASP A 19 5.59 -2.04 -5.36
N TYR A 20 4.85 -2.49 -6.38
CA TYR A 20 5.29 -2.46 -7.77
C TYR A 20 5.53 -1.02 -8.25
N LEU A 21 4.57 -0.11 -8.06
CA LEU A 21 4.72 1.29 -8.45
C LEU A 21 5.89 1.97 -7.74
N LEU A 22 6.08 1.70 -6.44
CA LEU A 22 7.22 2.22 -5.68
C LEU A 22 8.57 1.70 -6.20
N SER A 23 8.61 0.47 -6.72
CA SER A 23 9.81 -0.13 -7.32
C SER A 23 10.21 0.55 -8.64
N LEU A 24 9.24 1.13 -9.36
CA LEU A 24 9.49 1.87 -10.60
C LEU A 24 10.04 3.29 -10.36
N VAL A 25 9.97 3.80 -9.13
CA VAL A 25 10.50 5.13 -8.80
C VAL A 25 12.03 5.10 -8.90
N PRO A 26 12.63 5.89 -9.80
CA PRO A 26 14.05 5.80 -10.10
C PRO A 26 14.89 6.23 -8.89
N VAL A 27 15.87 5.39 -8.54
CA VAL A 27 16.90 5.71 -7.56
C VAL A 27 18.02 6.45 -8.30
N GLY A 28 17.96 7.78 -8.28
CA GLY A 28 18.97 8.64 -8.90
C GLY A 28 19.80 9.37 -7.84
N ASN A 29 21.04 9.71 -8.20
CA ASN A 29 21.95 10.46 -7.32
C ASN A 29 21.67 11.98 -7.31
N SER A 30 20.70 12.45 -8.11
CA SER A 30 20.31 13.86 -8.08
C SER A 30 19.45 14.14 -6.86
N LYS A 31 19.59 15.33 -6.27
CA LYS A 31 18.75 15.79 -5.15
C LYS A 31 17.26 15.63 -5.45
N LYS A 32 16.84 15.94 -6.69
CA LYS A 32 15.44 15.82 -7.12
C LYS A 32 14.97 14.37 -7.15
N ALA A 33 15.81 13.43 -7.59
CA ALA A 33 15.47 12.01 -7.63
C ALA A 33 15.36 11.41 -6.21
N LEU A 34 16.28 11.78 -5.31
CA LEU A 34 16.22 11.38 -3.90
C LEU A 34 14.94 11.90 -3.22
N GLN A 35 14.62 13.19 -3.40
CA GLN A 35 13.38 13.76 -2.85
C GLN A 35 12.12 13.09 -3.41
N ALA A 36 12.09 12.79 -4.72
CA ALA A 36 10.97 12.08 -5.32
C ALA A 36 10.82 10.66 -4.75
N LYS A 37 11.94 9.98 -4.47
CA LYS A 37 11.93 8.65 -3.84
C LYS A 37 11.42 8.70 -2.40
N GLU A 38 11.93 9.63 -1.59
CA GLU A 38 11.49 9.82 -0.20
C GLU A 38 9.98 10.11 -0.14
N GLN A 39 9.47 11.00 -0.99
CA GLN A 39 8.04 11.31 -1.07
C GLN A 39 7.20 10.09 -1.49
N ALA A 40 7.69 9.31 -2.46
CA ALA A 40 7.01 8.10 -2.89
C ALA A 40 6.97 7.05 -1.76
N GLU A 41 8.07 6.88 -1.02
CA GLU A 41 8.13 5.98 0.13
C GLU A 41 7.19 6.43 1.26
N GLU A 42 7.11 7.72 1.54
CA GLU A 42 6.19 8.27 2.54
C GLU A 42 4.73 7.98 2.18
N VAL A 43 4.33 8.26 0.93
CA VAL A 43 2.98 8.01 0.44
C VAL A 43 2.66 6.51 0.45
N ALA A 44 3.57 5.67 -0.05
CA ALA A 44 3.40 4.22 -0.03
C ALA A 44 3.28 3.67 1.40
N GLY A 45 4.07 4.21 2.34
CA GLY A 45 3.97 3.88 3.77
C GLY A 45 2.59 4.18 4.34
N ARG A 46 2.05 5.37 4.09
CA ARG A 46 0.68 5.74 4.51
C ARG A 46 -0.38 4.83 3.87
N ALA A 47 -0.27 4.56 2.58
CA ALA A 47 -1.22 3.70 1.87
C ALA A 47 -1.23 2.27 2.42
N ARG A 48 -0.05 1.70 2.69
CA ARG A 48 0.08 0.37 3.34
C ARG A 48 -0.57 0.36 4.73
N ALA A 49 -0.32 1.39 5.55
CA ALA A 49 -0.92 1.51 6.86
C ALA A 49 -2.45 1.56 6.80
N THR A 50 -3.01 2.35 5.87
CA THR A 50 -4.46 2.41 5.66
C THR A 50 -5.04 1.06 5.24
N ILE A 51 -4.38 0.35 4.31
CA ILE A 51 -4.81 -1.00 3.88
C ILE A 51 -4.81 -1.97 5.08
N ASP A 52 -3.80 -1.90 5.93
CA ASP A 52 -3.71 -2.77 7.11
C ASP A 52 -4.82 -2.44 8.14
N CYS A 53 -5.17 -1.16 8.33
CA CYS A 53 -6.35 -0.78 9.11
C CYS A 53 -7.64 -1.35 8.50
N MET A 54 -7.84 -1.19 7.19
CA MET A 54 -9.02 -1.69 6.47
C MET A 54 -9.18 -3.21 6.56
N LYS A 55 -8.06 -3.97 6.54
CA LYS A 55 -8.09 -5.41 6.80
C LYS A 55 -8.54 -5.72 8.22
N ASN A 56 -8.04 -4.98 9.21
CA ASN A 56 -8.37 -5.18 10.62
C ASN A 56 -9.82 -4.82 10.92
N ASP A 57 -10.40 -3.80 10.27
CA ASP A 57 -11.81 -3.42 10.44
C ASP A 57 -12.76 -4.56 10.05
N TYR A 58 -12.40 -5.39 9.06
CA TYR A 58 -13.15 -6.61 8.70
C TYR A 58 -12.88 -7.81 9.62
N ILE A 59 -11.83 -7.77 10.44
CA ILE A 59 -11.55 -8.78 11.47
C ILE A 59 -12.36 -8.48 12.75
N ILE A 60 -12.74 -7.22 12.98
CA ILE A 60 -13.66 -6.86 14.07
C ILE A 60 -15.11 -7.15 13.63
N VAL A 61 -15.42 -8.45 13.55
CA VAL A 61 -16.80 -8.95 13.53
C VAL A 61 -16.88 -9.99 14.65
N ASP A 62 -17.06 -9.50 15.88
CA ASP A 62 -17.68 -10.24 16.97
C ASP A 62 -18.15 -9.21 18.02
N CYS A 63 -19.42 -8.81 17.90
CA CYS A 63 -20.22 -8.29 19.00
C CYS A 63 -21.35 -9.31 19.24
#